data_AF-A0AAE7TJ86-F1
#
_entry.id   AF-A0AAE7TJ86-F1
#
_cell.length_a   1.000
_cell.length_b   1.000
_cell.length_c   1.000
_cell.angle_alpha   90.00
_cell.angle_beta   90.00
_cell.angle_gamma   90.00
#
_symmetry.space_group_name_H-M   'P 1'
#
loop_
_entity.id
_entity.type
_entity.pdbx_description
1 polymer ?
#
loop_
_entity_poly.entity_id
_entity_poly.type
_entity_poly.pdbx_seq_one_letter_code
_entity_poly.pdbx_strand_id
1 'polypeptide(L)'
;MELGHWPSEHSDALRDYFLKGLSYAEIGREINARFGTAYTRNAVAGRVKRLGLVGSARVTSPPIVPCLPGETCLLSAHRPALPNLILPPKSAMKPAARVKLRCVGVQPRLISFAELAAGDCRYPYGGERDGEEITFCGHPRQPGSSYCTPHARLTRRTGVAPARTAGPVVLRLVFAA
;
A
#
# COMPACT_ATOMS: atom_id res chain seq x y z
N MET A 1 21.76 -6.19 -11.92
CA MET A 1 20.38 -6.51 -12.35
C MET A 1 19.45 -5.54 -11.63
N GLU A 2 19.02 -4.47 -12.31
CA GLU A 2 18.29 -3.38 -11.68
C GLU A 2 16.83 -3.78 -11.37
N LEU A 3 16.59 -4.13 -10.11
CA LEU A 3 15.27 -4.48 -9.58
C LEU A 3 14.46 -3.20 -9.35
N GLY A 4 13.87 -2.63 -10.40
CA GLY A 4 12.94 -1.50 -10.23
C GLY A 4 12.63 -0.70 -11.48
N HIS A 5 13.49 -0.78 -12.50
CA HIS A 5 13.20 -0.14 -13.77
C HIS A 5 12.20 -0.99 -14.55
N TRP A 6 11.07 -0.38 -14.94
CA TRP A 6 10.11 -0.98 -15.87
C TRP A 6 10.25 -0.24 -17.21
N PRO A 7 11.10 -0.73 -18.13
CA PRO A 7 11.26 -0.15 -19.45
C PRO A 7 9.94 0.08 -20.17
N SER A 8 9.90 1.09 -21.04
CA SER A 8 8.78 1.32 -21.96
C SER A 8 8.47 0.05 -22.76
N GLU A 9 9.49 -0.64 -23.27
CA GLU A 9 9.36 -1.88 -24.04
C GLU A 9 8.57 -2.98 -23.30
N HIS A 10 8.80 -3.15 -21.99
CA HIS A 10 8.05 -4.12 -21.18
C HIS A 10 6.62 -3.65 -20.92
N SER A 11 6.38 -2.34 -20.89
CA SER A 11 5.03 -1.77 -20.75
C SER A 11 4.22 -1.97 -22.02
N ASP A 12 4.85 -1.80 -23.19
CA ASP A 12 4.20 -1.96 -24.49
C ASP A 12 3.85 -3.43 -24.72
N ALA A 13 4.78 -4.35 -24.47
CA ALA A 13 4.51 -5.78 -24.50
C ALA A 13 3.38 -6.17 -23.53
N LEU A 14 3.35 -5.59 -22.32
CA LEU A 14 2.27 -5.82 -21.35
C LEU A 14 0.91 -5.35 -21.88
N ARG A 15 0.84 -4.21 -22.57
CA ARG A 15 -0.41 -3.74 -23.21
C ARG A 15 -0.88 -4.73 -24.27
N ASP A 16 0.03 -5.20 -25.12
CA ASP A 16 -0.30 -6.15 -26.18
C ASP A 16 -0.83 -7.47 -25.64
N TYR A 17 -0.16 -8.06 -24.64
CA TYR A 17 -0.62 -9.31 -24.02
C TYR A 17 -1.91 -9.14 -23.21
N PHE A 18 -2.11 -7.95 -22.63
CA PHE A 18 -3.35 -7.62 -21.94
C PHE A 18 -4.54 -7.51 -22.92
N LEU A 19 -4.33 -6.91 -24.10
CA LEU A 19 -5.34 -6.86 -25.17
C LEU A 19 -5.66 -8.25 -25.74
N LYS A 20 -4.66 -9.14 -25.79
CA LYS A 20 -4.83 -10.55 -26.14
C LYS A 20 -5.58 -11.37 -25.07
N GLY A 21 -5.90 -10.77 -23.92
CA GLY A 21 -6.71 -11.40 -22.87
C GLY A 21 -5.97 -12.40 -21.99
N LEU A 22 -4.63 -12.40 -21.98
CA LEU A 22 -3.85 -13.27 -21.10
C LEU A 22 -4.03 -12.90 -19.63
N SER A 23 -3.96 -13.88 -18.73
CA SER A 23 -3.96 -13.64 -17.29
C SER A 23 -2.65 -12.97 -16.83
N TYR A 24 -2.67 -12.27 -15.70
CA TYR A 24 -1.48 -11.61 -15.17
C TYR A 24 -0.29 -12.55 -14.91
N ALA A 25 -0.55 -13.82 -14.62
CA ALA A 25 0.50 -14.81 -14.42
C ALA A 25 1.13 -15.25 -15.75
N GLU A 26 0.31 -15.39 -16.79
CA GLU A 26 0.79 -15.70 -18.15
C GLU A 26 1.57 -14.53 -18.75
N ILE A 27 1.05 -13.31 -18.62
CA ILE A 27 1.75 -12.08 -19.04
C ILE A 27 3.12 -11.99 -18.38
N GLY A 28 3.21 -12.30 -17.08
CA GLY A 28 4.49 -12.31 -16.37
C GLY A 28 5.47 -13.34 -16.92
N ARG A 29 5.02 -14.57 -17.20
CA ARG A 29 5.87 -15.62 -17.79
C ARG A 29 6.37 -15.21 -19.18
N GLU A 30 5.49 -14.63 -19.99
CA GLU A 30 5.82 -14.23 -21.36
C GLU A 30 6.82 -13.07 -21.41
N ILE A 31 6.63 -12.05 -20.57
CA ILE A 31 7.57 -10.92 -20.45
C ILE A 31 8.93 -11.41 -19.91
N ASN A 32 8.91 -12.32 -18.93
CA ASN A 32 10.13 -12.91 -18.38
C ASN A 32 10.88 -13.73 -19.43
N ALA A 33 10.17 -14.51 -20.24
CA ALA A 33 10.76 -15.30 -21.32
C ALA A 33 11.35 -14.41 -22.42
N ARG A 34 10.66 -13.33 -22.80
CA ARG A 34 11.08 -12.44 -23.88
C ARG A 34 12.27 -11.54 -23.51
N PHE A 35 12.27 -11.00 -22.29
CA PHE A 35 13.24 -9.98 -21.87
C PHE A 35 14.24 -10.46 -20.81
N GLY A 36 14.22 -11.76 -20.45
CA GLY A 36 15.10 -12.32 -19.43
C GLY A 36 14.90 -11.70 -18.05
N THR A 37 13.68 -11.25 -17.76
CA THR A 37 13.33 -10.59 -16.49
C THR A 37 12.70 -11.58 -15.50
N ALA A 38 12.57 -11.15 -14.23
CA ALA A 38 11.97 -11.94 -13.17
C ALA A 38 10.77 -11.23 -12.54
N TYR A 39 9.84 -10.74 -13.36
CA TYR A 39 8.60 -10.13 -12.86
C TYR A 39 7.64 -11.17 -12.28
N THR A 40 7.11 -10.86 -11.11
CA THR A 40 6.06 -11.67 -10.47
C THR A 40 4.68 -11.28 -10.99
N ARG A 41 3.69 -12.16 -10.80
CA ARG A 41 2.26 -11.86 -11.08
C ARG A 41 1.83 -10.50 -10.50
N ASN A 42 2.26 -10.21 -9.26
CA ASN A 42 1.90 -8.97 -8.57
C ASN A 42 2.60 -7.74 -9.16
N ALA A 43 3.81 -7.90 -9.69
CA ALA A 43 4.51 -6.84 -10.41
C ALA A 43 3.74 -6.44 -11.69
N VAL A 44 3.29 -7.43 -12.46
CA VAL A 44 2.45 -7.23 -13.66
C VAL A 44 1.12 -6.57 -13.29
N ALA A 45 0.38 -7.11 -12.31
CA ALA A 45 -0.89 -6.54 -11.88
C ALA A 45 -0.75 -5.09 -11.38
N GLY A 46 0.30 -4.81 -10.62
CA GLY A 46 0.63 -3.45 -10.17
C GLY A 46 0.94 -2.51 -11.34
N ARG A 47 1.64 -3.00 -12.37
CA ARG A 47 1.94 -2.21 -13.58
C ARG A 47 0.70 -1.93 -14.41
N VAL A 48 -0.14 -2.94 -14.68
CA VAL A 48 -1.44 -2.80 -15.38
C VAL A 48 -2.27 -1.71 -14.72
N LYS A 49 -2.36 -1.71 -13.38
CA LYS A 49 -3.10 -0.71 -12.61
C LYS A 49 -2.54 0.71 -12.78
N ARG A 50 -1.21 0.87 -12.73
CA ARG A 50 -0.56 2.18 -12.94
C ARG A 50 -0.69 2.69 -14.38
N LEU A 51 -0.77 1.78 -15.36
CA LEU A 51 -1.01 2.09 -16.77
C LEU A 51 -2.49 2.40 -17.07
N GLY A 52 -3.39 2.27 -16.10
CA GLY A 52 -4.81 2.54 -16.29
C GLY A 52 -5.52 1.55 -17.22
N LEU A 53 -4.92 0.37 -17.44
CA LEU A 53 -5.52 -0.67 -18.28
C LEU A 53 -6.71 -1.29 -17.53
N VAL A 54 -7.92 -0.91 -17.94
CA VAL A 54 -9.16 -1.45 -17.37
C VAL A 54 -9.43 -2.82 -17.97
N GLY A 55 -9.48 -3.85 -17.14
CA GLY A 55 -9.89 -5.18 -17.57
C GLY A 55 -11.39 -5.21 -17.80
N SER A 56 -11.80 -5.63 -19.00
CA SER A 56 -13.15 -6.17 -19.20
C SER A 56 -13.32 -7.36 -18.24
N ALA A 57 -14.47 -7.41 -17.57
CA ALA A 57 -14.95 -8.41 -16.60
C ALA A 57 -13.96 -9.52 -16.18
N ARG A 58 -13.58 -9.50 -14.89
CA ARG A 58 -12.79 -10.56 -14.23
C ARG A 58 -13.34 -11.95 -14.58
N VAL A 59 -12.55 -12.76 -15.28
CA VAL A 59 -12.66 -14.22 -15.19
C VAL A 59 -12.07 -14.60 -13.84
N THR A 60 -12.95 -14.94 -12.89
CA THR A 60 -12.58 -15.47 -11.58
C THR A 60 -11.84 -16.78 -11.80
N SER A 61 -10.54 -16.81 -11.52
CA SER A 61 -9.76 -18.06 -11.51
C SER A 61 -10.35 -19.01 -10.45
N PRO A 62 -10.45 -20.31 -10.71
CA PRO A 62 -10.91 -21.27 -9.70
C PRO A 62 -9.95 -21.28 -8.48
N PRO A 63 -10.48 -21.52 -7.27
CA PRO A 63 -9.67 -21.48 -6.05
C PRO A 63 -8.60 -22.59 -6.09
N ILE A 64 -7.34 -22.18 -5.96
CA ILE A 64 -6.21 -23.08 -5.72
C ILE A 64 -6.28 -23.49 -4.25
N VAL A 65 -6.92 -24.63 -3.98
CA VAL A 65 -6.65 -25.40 -2.76
C VAL A 65 -5.62 -26.45 -3.13
N PRO A 66 -4.42 -26.49 -2.52
CA PRO A 66 -3.48 -27.58 -2.75
C PRO A 66 -4.08 -28.87 -2.18
N CYS A 67 -4.40 -29.84 -3.03
CA CYS A 67 -4.76 -31.19 -2.57
C CYS A 67 -3.47 -31.94 -2.20
N LEU A 68 -3.39 -32.41 -0.96
CA LEU A 68 -2.44 -33.44 -0.54
C LEU A 68 -2.87 -34.80 -1.10
N PRO A 69 -1.93 -35.70 -1.47
CA PRO A 69 -2.27 -36.97 -2.08
C PRO A 69 -2.64 -37.99 -1.00
N GLY A 70 -3.90 -38.45 -1.02
CA GLY A 70 -4.31 -39.65 -0.29
C GLY A 70 -5.49 -39.44 0.65
N GLU A 71 -6.67 -39.15 0.13
CA GLU A 71 -7.92 -39.63 0.75
C GLU A 71 -9.06 -39.62 -0.27
N THR A 72 -9.84 -40.69 -0.22
CA THR A 72 -10.85 -41.09 -1.20
C THR A 72 -11.99 -40.06 -1.30
N CYS A 73 -12.20 -39.51 -2.49
CA CYS A 73 -13.34 -38.63 -2.77
C CYS A 73 -14.67 -39.39 -2.69
N LEU A 74 -15.38 -39.26 -1.57
CA LEU A 74 -16.82 -39.42 -1.59
C LEU A 74 -17.43 -38.12 -2.09
N LEU A 75 -17.99 -38.18 -3.30
CA LEU A 75 -18.76 -37.13 -3.95
C LEU A 75 -19.88 -36.66 -3.02
N SER A 76 -19.65 -35.56 -2.30
CA SER A 76 -20.70 -34.86 -1.58
C SER A 76 -21.45 -33.96 -2.56
N ALA A 77 -22.74 -34.22 -2.68
CA ALA A 77 -23.65 -33.54 -3.59
C ALA A 77 -23.51 -32.01 -3.50
N HIS A 78 -23.41 -31.38 -4.67
CA HIS A 78 -23.46 -29.93 -4.85
C HIS A 78 -24.65 -29.32 -4.09
N ARG A 79 -24.40 -28.70 -2.94
CA ARG A 79 -25.23 -27.58 -2.50
C ARG A 79 -24.89 -26.40 -3.42
N PRO A 80 -25.84 -25.83 -4.18
CA PRO A 80 -25.58 -24.60 -4.91
C PRO A 80 -25.30 -23.52 -3.87
N ALA A 81 -24.03 -23.13 -3.72
CA ALA A 81 -23.66 -21.95 -2.98
C ALA A 81 -24.33 -20.77 -3.69
N LEU A 82 -25.33 -20.16 -3.04
CA LEU A 82 -25.92 -18.91 -3.50
C LEU A 82 -24.79 -17.90 -3.69
N PRO A 83 -24.53 -17.43 -4.92
CA PRO A 83 -23.49 -16.45 -5.15
C PRO A 83 -24.02 -15.12 -4.58
N ASN A 84 -23.19 -14.47 -3.75
CA ASN A 84 -23.26 -13.04 -3.37
C ASN A 84 -23.65 -12.65 -1.93
N LEU A 85 -23.77 -13.56 -0.95
CA LEU A 85 -24.05 -13.12 0.44
C LEU A 85 -22.83 -12.65 1.25
N ILE A 86 -21.59 -12.81 0.74
CA ILE A 86 -20.35 -12.37 1.42
C ILE A 86 -19.54 -11.42 0.52
N LEU A 87 -20.20 -10.62 -0.31
CA LEU A 87 -19.55 -9.47 -0.92
C LEU A 87 -20.11 -8.22 -0.25
N PRO A 88 -19.28 -7.41 0.45
CA PRO A 88 -19.77 -6.15 0.97
C PRO A 88 -20.38 -5.35 -0.19
N PRO A 89 -21.56 -4.74 0.00
CA PRO A 89 -22.26 -4.03 -1.07
C PRO A 89 -21.30 -3.03 -1.71
N LYS A 90 -21.36 -2.86 -3.04
CA LYS A 90 -20.49 -1.92 -3.78
C LYS A 90 -20.50 -0.49 -3.19
N SER A 91 -21.59 -0.14 -2.48
CA SER A 91 -21.74 1.08 -1.69
C SER A 91 -20.75 1.22 -0.52
N ALA A 92 -20.28 0.12 0.06
CA ALA A 92 -19.31 0.08 1.17
C ALA A 92 -17.85 0.33 0.73
N MET A 93 -17.59 0.49 -0.56
CA MET A 93 -16.27 0.79 -1.13
C MET A 93 -16.08 2.26 -1.50
N LYS A 94 -17.01 3.16 -1.13
CA LYS A 94 -16.71 4.60 -1.19
C LYS A 94 -15.62 4.89 -0.16
N PRO A 95 -14.46 5.46 -0.54
CA PRO A 95 -13.49 5.91 0.44
C PRO A 95 -14.21 6.86 1.38
N ALA A 96 -14.30 6.48 2.66
CA ALA A 96 -14.80 7.39 3.67
C ALA A 96 -13.97 8.68 3.56
N ALA A 97 -14.63 9.83 3.50
CA ALA A 97 -13.96 11.11 3.50
C ALA A 97 -12.99 11.11 4.70
N ARG A 98 -11.70 11.40 4.45
CA ARG A 98 -10.68 11.39 5.50
C ARG A 98 -11.08 12.44 6.53
N VAL A 99 -11.58 11.99 7.68
CA VAL A 99 -11.89 12.88 8.79
C VAL A 99 -10.57 13.42 9.32
N LYS A 100 -10.39 14.74 9.27
CA LYS A 100 -9.25 15.40 9.90
C LYS A 100 -9.41 15.33 11.41
N LEU A 101 -8.74 14.38 12.03
CA LEU A 101 -8.65 14.34 13.48
C LEU A 101 -7.75 15.50 13.94
N ARG A 102 -8.33 16.45 14.68
CA ARG A 102 -7.58 17.51 15.36
C ARG A 102 -7.79 17.35 16.86
N CYS A 103 -6.73 17.56 17.64
CA CYS A 103 -6.87 17.62 19.09
C CYS A 103 -7.68 18.86 19.45
N VAL A 104 -8.89 18.68 19.97
CA VAL A 104 -9.64 19.76 20.60
C VAL A 104 -8.87 20.18 21.86
N GLY A 105 -8.51 21.46 21.96
CA GLY A 105 -7.78 22.01 23.11
C GLY A 105 -6.25 22.06 23.00
N VAL A 106 -5.67 21.72 21.85
CA VAL A 106 -4.24 21.98 21.57
C VAL A 106 -4.14 23.18 20.63
N GLN A 107 -3.60 24.30 21.11
CA GLN A 107 -3.29 25.45 20.27
C GLN A 107 -1.87 25.28 19.73
N PRO A 108 -1.66 24.83 18.47
CA PRO A 108 -0.31 24.66 17.93
C PRO A 108 0.42 26.00 17.78
N ARG A 109 1.76 25.96 17.85
CA ARG A 109 2.63 27.11 17.57
C ARG A 109 2.79 27.40 16.07
N LEU A 110 2.36 26.48 15.20
CA LEU A 110 2.38 26.59 13.73
C LEU A 110 3.76 27.00 13.19
N ILE A 111 4.81 26.34 13.68
CA ILE A 111 6.18 26.64 13.26
C ILE A 111 6.48 26.03 11.89
N SER A 112 7.32 26.70 11.11
CA SER A 112 7.76 26.20 9.80
C SER A 112 8.74 25.02 9.97
N PHE A 113 9.04 24.31 8.87
CA PHE A 113 10.05 23.25 8.89
C PHE A 113 11.44 23.79 9.28
N ALA A 114 11.78 25.00 8.85
CA ALA A 114 13.08 25.63 9.09
C ALA A 114 13.34 25.90 10.59
N GLU A 115 12.29 26.16 11.35
CA GLU A 115 12.36 26.56 12.77
C GLU A 115 12.10 25.38 13.72
N LEU A 116 11.82 24.19 13.19
CA LEU A 116 11.44 23.01 13.95
C LEU A 116 12.64 22.39 14.68
N ALA A 117 12.71 22.56 16.00
CA ALA A 117 13.80 22.00 16.79
C ALA A 117 13.64 20.47 16.99
N ALA A 118 14.74 19.79 17.35
CA ALA A 118 14.73 18.35 17.60
C ALA A 118 13.82 17.91 18.78
N GLY A 119 13.55 18.85 19.69
CA GLY A 119 12.66 18.71 20.85
C GLY A 119 11.19 19.00 20.57
N ASP A 120 10.83 19.41 19.35
CA ASP A 120 9.48 19.89 19.05
C ASP A 120 8.57 18.81 18.45
N CYS A 121 7.27 18.97 18.69
CA CYS A 121 6.23 18.10 18.18
C CYS A 121 6.07 18.28 16.66
N ARG A 122 6.35 17.21 15.92
CA ARG A 122 6.37 17.17 14.45
C ARG A 122 5.00 16.89 13.83
N TYR A 123 3.91 17.19 14.54
CA TYR A 123 2.56 16.95 14.03
C TYR A 123 2.22 18.03 12.97
N PRO A 124 1.89 17.64 11.72
CA PRO A 124 1.70 18.58 10.63
C PRO A 124 0.31 19.23 10.65
N TYR A 125 0.28 20.48 10.21
CA TYR A 125 -0.90 21.29 9.96
C TYR A 125 -0.79 21.91 8.56
N GLY A 126 -1.89 21.92 7.81
CA GLY A 126 -1.91 22.43 6.44
C GLY A 126 -1.25 21.46 5.44
N GLY A 127 -0.94 21.98 4.25
CA GLY A 127 -0.28 21.23 3.17
C GLY A 127 -1.16 20.17 2.50
N GLU A 128 -2.48 20.28 2.63
CA GLU A 128 -3.39 19.34 1.98
C GLU A 128 -3.73 19.74 0.54
N ARG A 129 -3.50 21.01 0.20
CA ARG A 129 -3.65 21.54 -1.15
C ARG A 129 -2.28 21.98 -1.67
N ASP A 130 -2.10 21.82 -2.98
CA ASP A 130 -0.90 22.32 -3.65
C ASP A 130 -0.76 23.83 -3.40
N GLY A 131 0.40 24.24 -2.87
CA GLY A 131 0.71 25.62 -2.51
C GLY A 131 0.42 26.03 -1.06
N GLU A 132 -0.13 25.14 -0.22
CA GLU A 132 -0.27 25.41 1.22
C GLU A 132 1.03 25.07 1.97
N GLU A 133 1.55 26.00 2.76
CA GLU A 133 2.72 25.75 3.60
C GLU A 133 2.39 24.75 4.72
N ILE A 134 3.27 23.75 4.89
CA ILE A 134 3.17 22.79 5.99
C ILE A 134 3.77 23.43 7.23
N THR A 135 2.95 23.57 8.27
CA THR A 135 3.36 24.04 9.60
C THR A 135 3.29 22.91 10.61
N PHE A 136 3.97 23.04 11.74
CA PHE A 136 4.07 22.02 12.76
C PHE A 136 3.60 22.50 14.13
N CYS A 137 3.17 21.56 14.98
CA CYS A 137 2.66 21.85 16.32
C CYS A 137 3.64 22.63 17.21
N GLY A 138 4.93 22.31 17.20
CA GLY A 138 5.98 23.03 17.94
C GLY A 138 5.95 22.91 19.47
N HIS A 139 5.07 22.11 20.05
CA HIS A 139 5.06 21.84 21.50
C HIS A 139 6.18 20.88 21.89
N PRO A 140 6.68 20.90 23.13
CA PRO A 140 7.69 19.94 23.58
C PRO A 140 7.21 18.50 23.36
N ARG A 141 8.06 17.70 22.71
CA ARG A 141 7.78 16.28 22.43
C ARG A 141 7.79 15.46 23.72
N GLN A 142 6.97 14.42 23.77
CA GLN A 142 7.08 13.41 24.82
C GLN A 142 8.35 12.55 24.60
N PRO A 143 9.07 12.13 25.67
CA PRO A 143 10.16 11.16 25.56
C PRO A 143 9.74 9.90 24.79
N GLY A 144 10.58 9.44 23.87
CA GLY A 144 10.27 8.27 23.02
C GLY A 144 9.20 8.52 21.93
N SER A 145 8.75 9.76 21.74
CA SER A 145 7.79 10.15 20.69
C SER A 145 8.31 11.33 19.87
N SER A 146 7.88 11.43 18.61
CA SER A 146 8.10 12.61 17.75
C SER A 146 7.02 13.69 17.97
N TYR A 147 6.09 13.44 18.88
CA TYR A 147 4.90 14.25 19.10
C TYR A 147 4.73 14.61 20.58
N CYS A 148 4.05 15.71 20.87
CA CYS A 148 3.58 16.02 22.22
C CYS A 148 2.51 14.99 22.65
N THR A 149 2.24 14.87 23.94
CA THR A 149 1.27 13.91 24.52
C THR A 149 -0.06 13.80 23.75
N PRO A 150 -0.77 14.90 23.41
CA PRO A 150 -2.04 14.79 22.70
C PRO A 150 -1.88 14.27 21.26
N HIS A 151 -0.88 14.75 20.51
CA HIS A 151 -0.60 14.28 19.16
C HIS A 151 -0.04 12.85 19.11
N ALA A 152 0.69 12.43 20.14
CA ALA A 152 1.14 11.06 20.30
C ALA A 152 -0.05 10.10 20.46
N ARG A 153 -1.12 10.52 21.16
CA ARG A 153 -2.35 9.73 21.32
C ARG A 153 -3.17 9.65 20.03
N LEU A 154 -3.20 10.71 19.22
CA LEU A 154 -3.90 10.69 17.92
C LEU A 154 -3.22 9.77 16.89
N THR A 155 -1.89 9.75 16.90
CA THR A 155 -1.10 9.05 15.86
C THR A 155 -0.84 7.58 16.19
N ARG A 156 -0.87 7.21 17.47
CA ARG A 156 -0.67 5.82 17.90
C ARG A 156 -2.00 5.10 17.94
N ARG A 157 -2.01 3.87 17.42
CA ARG A 157 -3.13 2.94 17.62
C ARG A 157 -3.13 2.54 19.08
N THR A 158 -4.12 2.97 19.85
CA THR A 158 -4.29 2.53 21.24
C THR A 158 -4.54 1.02 21.27
N GLY A 159 -3.93 0.31 22.21
CA GLY A 159 -4.19 -1.11 22.47
C GLY A 159 -3.44 -2.13 21.61
N VAL A 160 -2.50 -1.73 20.75
CA VAL A 160 -1.66 -2.69 19.99
C VAL A 160 -0.19 -2.37 20.23
N ALA A 161 0.52 -3.28 20.88
CA ALA A 161 1.96 -3.19 21.03
C ALA A 161 2.61 -3.08 19.64
N PRO A 162 3.62 -2.21 19.44
CA PRO A 162 4.31 -2.13 18.17
C PRO A 162 4.89 -3.51 17.83
N ALA A 163 4.48 -4.07 16.69
CA ALA A 163 4.96 -5.38 16.24
C ALA A 163 6.47 -5.41 15.96
N ARG A 164 7.12 -4.24 15.93
CA ARG A 164 8.57 -4.07 15.75
C ARG A 164 9.08 -3.04 16.73
N THR A 165 10.02 -3.46 17.57
CA THR A 165 10.85 -2.55 18.36
C THR A 165 11.77 -1.81 17.40
N ALA A 166 11.79 -0.48 17.45
CA ALA A 166 12.73 0.30 16.64
C ALA A 166 14.16 0.04 17.17
N GLY A 167 14.93 -0.78 16.47
CA GLY A 167 16.35 -0.97 16.73
C GLY A 167 17.17 0.24 16.26
N PRO A 168 18.38 0.43 16.79
CA PRO A 168 19.29 1.46 16.30
C PRO A 168 19.61 1.16 14.83
N VAL A 169 19.14 2.01 13.91
CA VAL A 169 19.54 1.95 12.51
C VAL A 169 20.88 2.66 12.40
N VAL A 170 21.95 1.89 12.25
CA VAL A 170 23.28 2.43 11.94
C VAL A 170 23.31 2.71 10.44
N LEU A 171 23.14 3.98 10.06
CA LEU A 171 23.33 4.42 8.69
C LEU A 171 24.84 4.55 8.43
N ARG A 172 25.36 3.83 7.43
CA ARG A 172 26.72 4.06 6.93
C ARG A 172 26.68 5.23 5.94
N LEU A 173 27.44 6.28 6.22
CA LEU A 173 27.71 7.33 5.25
C LEU A 173 28.51 6.73 4.09
N VAL A 174 27.94 6.79 2.89
CA VAL A 174 28.65 6.46 1.66
C VAL A 174 28.97 7.78 0.99
N PHE A 175 30.25 8.03 0.71
CA PHE A 175 30.65 9.20 -0.08
C PHE A 175 30.03 9.07 -1.47
N ALA A 176 29.26 10.07 -1.88
CA ALA A 176 28.87 10.24 -3.26
C ALA A 176 30.11 10.68 -4.04
N ALA A 177 30.50 9.87 -5.04
CA ALA A 177 31.54 10.20 -6.01
C ALA A 177 30.96 11.05 -7.14
#